data_AF-A0A7Y5VTJ0-F1
#
_entry.id   AF-A0A7Y5VTJ0-F1
#
_cell.length_a   1.000
_cell.length_b   1.000
_cell.length_c   1.000
_cell.angle_alpha   90.00
_cell.angle_beta   90.00
_cell.angle_gamma   90.00
#
_symmetry.space_group_name_H-M   'P 1'
#
loop_
_entity.id
_entity.type
_entity.pdbx_description
1 polymer ?
#
loop_
_entity_poly.entity_id
_entity_poly.type
_entity_poly.pdbx_seq_one_letter_code
_entity_poly.pdbx_strand_id
1 'polypeptide(L)'
;MISCREVFDFLVDYVSGELPPHVRAEFERHLAVCPPCVAYLNSYRDTIRLGRAACRDNDVPPPEIPEELVKAVMATMRGECSNSKSPPSGESQ
;
A
#
# COMPACT_ATOMS: atom_id res chain seq x y z
N MET A 1 8.77 -23.76 2.03
CA MET A 1 9.52 -23.20 0.89
C MET A 1 8.53 -22.86 -0.19
N ILE A 2 8.32 -21.56 -0.45
CA ILE A 2 7.40 -21.11 -1.49
C ILE A 2 8.02 -21.27 -2.89
N SER A 3 7.17 -21.48 -3.88
CA SER A 3 7.49 -21.57 -5.30
C SER A 3 7.66 -20.19 -5.94
N CYS A 4 8.27 -20.15 -7.13
CA CYS A 4 8.34 -18.91 -7.92
C CYS A 4 6.94 -18.33 -8.18
N ARG A 5 5.92 -19.17 -8.37
CA ARG A 5 4.53 -18.73 -8.59
C ARG A 5 3.97 -17.98 -7.38
N GLU A 6 4.14 -18.55 -6.20
CA GLU A 6 3.68 -17.95 -4.93
C GLU A 6 4.41 -16.62 -4.64
N VAL A 7 5.65 -16.44 -5.12
CA VAL A 7 6.34 -15.13 -5.06
C VAL A 7 5.57 -14.04 -5.84
N PHE A 8 4.94 -14.37 -6.97
CA PHE A 8 4.12 -13.38 -7.70
C PHE A 8 2.84 -13.05 -6.93
N ASP A 9 2.21 -14.03 -6.29
CA ASP A 9 0.99 -13.84 -5.52
C ASP A 9 1.23 -12.93 -4.30
N PHE A 10 2.41 -13.03 -3.68
CA PHE A 10 2.81 -12.21 -2.52
C PHE A 10 3.53 -10.90 -2.87
N LEU A 11 3.74 -10.62 -4.15
CA LEU A 11 4.62 -9.53 -4.57
C LEU A 11 4.10 -8.15 -4.13
N VAL A 12 2.80 -7.91 -4.26
CA VAL A 12 2.14 -6.65 -3.88
C VAL A 12 2.26 -6.44 -2.38
N ASP A 13 1.84 -7.42 -1.60
CA ASP A 13 1.85 -7.37 -0.14
C ASP A 13 3.30 -7.28 0.41
N TYR A 14 4.28 -7.84 -0.29
CA TYR A 14 5.70 -7.71 0.07
C TYR A 14 6.20 -6.28 -0.11
N VAL A 15 5.87 -5.62 -1.23
CA VAL A 15 6.29 -4.23 -1.48
C VAL A 15 5.49 -3.21 -0.69
N SER A 16 4.24 -3.49 -0.32
CA SER A 16 3.41 -2.65 0.55
C SER A 16 3.80 -2.77 2.03
N GLY A 17 4.48 -3.85 2.40
CA GLY A 17 4.86 -4.12 3.78
C GLY A 17 3.83 -4.91 4.58
N GLU A 18 2.80 -5.42 3.93
CA GLU A 18 1.63 -6.08 4.55
C GLU A 18 1.80 -7.61 4.68
N LEU A 19 2.89 -8.18 4.14
CA LEU A 19 3.17 -9.60 4.28
C LEU A 19 3.31 -10.02 5.75
N PRO A 20 2.58 -11.05 6.22
CA PRO A 20 2.77 -11.59 7.56
C PRO A 20 4.23 -12.02 7.79
N PRO A 21 4.80 -11.84 9.01
CA PRO A 21 6.23 -12.07 9.25
C PRO A 21 6.73 -13.46 8.85
N HIS A 22 5.93 -14.49 9.07
CA HIS A 22 6.28 -15.87 8.72
C HIS A 22 6.34 -16.08 7.20
N VAL A 23 5.42 -15.47 6.44
CA VAL A 23 5.41 -15.53 4.97
C VAL A 23 6.58 -14.73 4.41
N ARG A 24 6.90 -13.56 5.02
CA ARG A 24 8.02 -12.71 4.61
C ARG A 24 9.34 -13.47 4.69
N ALA A 25 9.56 -14.20 5.78
CA ALA A 25 10.77 -15.02 5.93
C ALA A 25 10.88 -16.12 4.87
N GLU A 26 9.77 -16.78 4.53
CA GLU A 26 9.75 -17.77 3.44
C GLU A 26 10.06 -17.15 2.07
N PHE A 27 9.49 -15.96 1.81
CA PHE A 27 9.68 -15.20 0.59
C PHE A 27 11.12 -14.74 0.40
N GLU A 28 11.72 -14.16 1.44
CA GLU A 28 13.11 -13.71 1.42
C GLU A 28 14.09 -14.87 1.25
N ARG A 29 13.79 -16.04 1.83
CA ARG A 29 14.58 -17.25 1.61
C ARG A 29 14.53 -17.72 0.16
N HIS A 30 13.38 -17.63 -0.50
CA HIS A 30 13.27 -17.94 -1.92
C HIS A 30 14.10 -16.97 -2.76
N LEU A 31 14.00 -15.66 -2.49
CA LEU A 31 14.80 -14.65 -3.18
C LEU A 31 16.31 -14.87 -3.03
N ALA A 32 16.77 -15.36 -1.88
CA ALA A 32 18.19 -15.65 -1.64
C ALA A 32 18.76 -16.75 -2.58
N VAL A 33 17.92 -17.62 -3.12
CA VAL A 33 18.34 -18.77 -3.95
C VAL A 33 17.85 -18.71 -5.39
N CYS A 34 17.01 -17.74 -5.75
CA CYS A 34 16.37 -17.65 -7.06
C CYS A 34 16.65 -16.30 -7.74
N PRO A 35 17.75 -16.18 -8.51
CA PRO A 35 18.08 -14.95 -9.24
C PRO A 35 16.97 -14.43 -10.18
N PRO A 36 16.18 -15.27 -10.88
CA PRO A 36 15.07 -14.80 -11.69
C PRO A 36 13.99 -14.04 -10.90
N CYS A 37 13.64 -14.51 -9.70
CA CYS A 37 12.68 -13.84 -8.84
C CYS A 37 13.22 -12.50 -8.32
N VAL A 38 14.52 -12.41 -8.03
CA VAL A 38 15.18 -11.14 -7.66
C VAL A 38 15.12 -10.14 -8.83
N ALA A 39 15.46 -10.59 -10.04
CA ALA A 39 15.39 -9.75 -11.23
C ALA A 39 13.97 -9.23 -11.47
N TYR A 40 12.96 -10.11 -11.34
CA TYR A 40 11.57 -9.72 -11.47
C TYR A 40 11.12 -8.71 -10.40
N LEU A 41 11.48 -8.93 -9.14
CA LEU A 41 11.18 -7.98 -8.05
C LEU A 41 11.77 -6.60 -8.31
N ASN A 42 13.00 -6.53 -8.85
CA ASN A 42 13.62 -5.27 -9.22
C ASN A 42 12.85 -4.57 -10.34
N SER A 43 12.52 -5.28 -11.42
CA SER A 43 11.70 -4.75 -12.51
C SER A 43 10.34 -4.26 -12.01
N TYR A 44 9.70 -4.99 -11.09
CA TYR A 44 8.43 -4.59 -10.51
C TYR A 44 8.54 -3.30 -9.69
N ARG A 45 9.61 -3.15 -8.88
CA ARG A 45 9.91 -1.91 -8.16
C ARG A 45 10.14 -0.73 -9.10
N ASP A 46 10.82 -0.96 -10.22
CA ASP A 46 11.01 0.05 -11.25
C ASP A 46 9.68 0.46 -11.89
N THR A 47 8.79 -0.48 -12.20
CA THR A 47 7.43 -0.20 -12.69
C THR A 47 6.64 0.68 -11.71
N ILE A 48 6.69 0.37 -10.40
CA ILE A 48 6.06 1.21 -9.37
C ILE A 48 6.65 2.62 -9.38
N ARG A 49 7.98 2.74 -9.45
CA ARG A 49 8.66 4.05 -9.49
C ARG A 49 8.22 4.86 -10.71
N LEU A 50 8.24 4.25 -11.89
CA LEU A 50 7.86 4.88 -13.15
C LEU A 50 6.39 5.28 -13.15
N GLY A 51 5.49 4.41 -12.68
CA GLY A 51 4.07 4.74 -12.55
C GLY A 51 3.83 5.93 -11.60
N ARG A 52 4.53 5.97 -10.46
CA ARG A 52 4.47 7.13 -9.54
C ARG A 52 4.98 8.42 -10.18
N ALA A 53 6.06 8.36 -10.97
CA ALA A 53 6.59 9.52 -11.67
C ALA A 53 5.58 10.04 -12.71
N ALA A 54 5.04 9.14 -13.55
CA ALA A 54 4.04 9.48 -14.55
C ALA A 54 2.76 10.11 -13.95
N CYS A 55 2.34 9.70 -12.75
CA CYS A 55 1.22 10.33 -12.06
C CYS A 55 1.55 11.69 -11.45
N ARG A 56 2.82 11.93 -11.08
CA ARG A 56 3.28 13.22 -10.52
C ARG A 56 3.48 14.29 -11.59
N ASP A 57 3.83 13.90 -12.81
CA ASP A 57 4.09 14.80 -13.93
C ASP A 57 2.81 15.35 -14.59
N ASN A 58 1.68 15.35 -13.87
CA ASN A 58 0.56 16.17 -14.26
C ASN A 58 0.86 17.60 -13.80
N ASP A 59 1.00 18.55 -14.73
CA ASP A 59 1.06 20.02 -14.48
C ASP A 59 -0.19 20.58 -13.74
N VAL A 60 -1.01 19.68 -13.18
CA VAL A 60 -2.17 20.00 -12.38
C VAL A 60 -1.67 20.29 -10.96
N PRO A 61 -1.80 21.54 -10.46
CA PRO A 61 -1.48 21.83 -9.09
C PRO A 61 -2.28 20.91 -8.16
N PRO A 62 -1.71 20.48 -7.03
CA PRO A 62 -2.44 19.68 -6.04
C PRO A 62 -3.78 20.36 -5.74
N PRO A 63 -4.88 19.60 -5.56
CA PRO A 63 -6.12 20.21 -5.13
C PRO A 63 -5.87 20.96 -3.82
N GLU A 64 -6.42 22.17 -3.71
CA GLU A 64 -6.42 22.92 -2.45
C GLU A 64 -7.06 22.04 -1.36
N ILE A 65 -6.25 21.59 -0.40
CA ILE A 65 -6.71 20.70 0.66
C ILE A 65 -7.33 21.57 1.76
N PRO A 66 -8.64 21.41 2.08
CA PRO A 66 -9.27 22.20 3.13
C PRO A 66 -8.58 21.98 4.48
N GLU A 67 -8.32 23.06 5.22
CA GLU A 67 -7.65 22.99 6.53
C GLU A 67 -8.39 22.08 7.52
N GLU A 68 -9.72 22.02 7.44
CA GLU A 68 -10.54 21.16 8.30
C GLU A 68 -10.24 19.67 8.08
N LEU A 69 -9.92 19.26 6.85
CA LEU A 69 -9.50 17.87 6.58
C LEU A 69 -8.15 17.58 7.22
N VAL A 70 -7.19 18.50 7.09
CA VAL A 70 -5.85 18.37 7.71
C VAL A 70 -5.98 18.27 9.23
N LYS A 71 -6.78 19.16 9.85
CA LYS A 71 -7.06 19.15 11.30
C LYS A 71 -7.70 17.83 11.74
N ALA A 72 -8.69 17.32 11.01
CA ALA A 72 -9.36 16.06 11.32
C ALA A 72 -8.40 14.86 11.27
N VAL A 73 -7.58 14.74 10.22
CA VAL A 73 -6.57 13.68 10.10
C VAL A 73 -5.56 13.75 11.24
N MET A 74 -5.08 14.95 11.57
CA MET A 74 -4.14 15.13 12.67
C MET A 74 -4.76 14.78 14.03
N ALA A 75 -6.06 15.04 14.25
CA ALA A 75 -6.77 14.63 15.47
C ALA A 75 -6.84 13.10 15.60
N THR A 76 -7.13 12.38 14.49
CA THR A 76 -7.09 10.92 14.46
C THR A 76 -5.68 10.39 14.78
N MET A 77 -4.63 11.00 14.21
CA MET A 77 -3.24 10.59 14.46
C MET A 77 -2.77 10.84 15.90
N ARG A 78 -3.31 11.85 16.59
CA ARG A 78 -3.04 12.13 18.01
C ARG A 78 -3.80 11.22 18.98
N GLY A 79 -4.65 10.32 18.48
CA GLY A 79 -5.46 9.43 19.31
C GLY A 79 -6.65 10.13 20.00
N GLU A 80 -7.08 11.29 19.48
CA GLU A 80 -8.26 12.01 19.94
C GLU A 80 -9.53 11.31 19.40
N CYS A 81 -9.79 10.08 19.84
CA CYS A 81 -11.07 9.41 19.61
C CYS A 81 -12.15 10.02 20.51
N SER A 82 -12.75 11.14 20.09
CA SER A 82 -14.04 11.60 20.61
C SER A 82 -15.17 11.23 19.64
N ASN A 83 -15.98 10.28 20.10
CA ASN A 83 -17.26 9.75 19.65
C ASN A 83 -18.19 10.61 18.73
N SER A 84 -19.08 9.88 18.03
CA SER A 84 -20.23 10.24 17.15
C SER A 84 -19.88 10.50 15.68
N LYS A 85 -20.54 9.91 14.66
CA LYS A 85 -21.90 9.34 14.59
C LYS A 85 -21.99 8.34 13.42
N SER A 86 -22.61 7.18 13.65
CA SER A 86 -23.08 6.25 12.62
C SER A 86 -24.05 6.94 11.65
N PRO A 87 -24.03 6.63 10.34
CA PRO A 87 -25.04 7.12 9.40
C PRO A 87 -26.41 6.47 9.70
N PRO A 88 -27.53 7.20 9.52
CA PRO A 88 -28.85 6.64 9.79
C PRO A 88 -29.19 5.55 8.77
N SER A 89 -29.49 4.36 9.28
CA SER A 89 -30.34 3.39 8.62
C SER A 89 -31.77 3.92 8.53
N GLY A 90 -32.33 3.95 7.32
CA GLY A 90 -33.77 3.94 7.13
C GLY A 90 -34.27 4.90 6.06
N GLU A 91 -34.60 4.37 4.88
CA GLU A 91 -35.84 4.69 4.20
C GLU A 91 -36.30 3.43 3.46
N SER A 92 -37.21 2.70 4.11
CA SER A 92 -38.17 1.82 3.47
C SER A 92 -39.31 2.71 2.96
N GLN A 93 -39.56 2.68 1.66
CA GLN A 93 -40.90 2.82 1.09
C GLN A 93 -41.08 1.69 0.09
#